data_AF-A0A7R9A0S1-F1
#
_entry.id   AF-A0A7R9A0S1-F1
#
_cell.length_a   1.000
_cell.length_b   1.000
_cell.length_c   1.000
_cell.angle_alpha   90.00
_cell.angle_beta   90.00
_cell.angle_gamma   90.00
#
_symmetry.space_group_name_H-M   'P 1'
#
loop_
_entity.id
_entity.type
_entity.pdbx_description
1 polymer ?
#
loop_
_entity_poly.entity_id
_entity_poly.type
_entity_poly.pdbx_seq_one_letter_code
_entity_poly.pdbx_strand_id
1 'polypeptide(L)'
;KRGAKSYFEPRKESDEHGEVVRSGIHTYGDTVHVFVERKNYHGVFLPNFEAWESHYNPAPVGLKYIDHMVGNVDWGQMNVWSKFYNEVMGFANLITFDDKDISTEYTALMSKVMTNGNGRIKFPINEPAEGKKKSQIEEYIDFYQGAGCQHIAVATDDIVFTVSEMKKRGVEFLYVPGTYYDTVGERVGEIAESMAELKKNGIMVDRDDEGYLLQIFTKPVADRPTPFFEIIQRKGAQSFGKGNF
;
A
#
# COMPACT_ATOMS: atom_id res chain seq x y z
N LYS A 1 13.26 -1.82 24.75
CA LYS A 1 14.61 -2.44 24.70
C LYS A 1 15.40 -2.07 23.44
N ARG A 2 14.83 -2.17 22.23
CA ARG A 2 15.52 -1.86 20.96
C ARG A 2 15.28 -0.44 20.42
N GLY A 3 14.91 0.52 21.28
CA GLY A 3 14.79 1.94 20.89
C GLY A 3 13.41 2.45 20.43
N ALA A 4 12.41 1.58 20.22
CA ALA A 4 11.06 2.05 19.90
C ALA A 4 10.41 2.81 21.08
N LYS A 5 9.69 3.89 20.74
CA LYS A 5 8.91 4.70 21.69
C LYS A 5 7.53 4.07 21.88
N SER A 6 7.19 3.77 23.13
CA SER A 6 5.86 3.27 23.52
C SER A 6 4.80 4.33 23.22
N TYR A 7 3.71 3.92 22.56
CA TYR A 7 2.48 4.71 22.43
C TYR A 7 1.54 4.38 23.60
N PHE A 8 1.39 3.08 23.90
CA PHE A 8 0.82 2.59 25.16
C PHE A 8 1.34 1.20 25.50
N GLU A 9 1.47 0.94 26.81
CA GLU A 9 1.91 -0.35 27.36
C GLU A 9 0.87 -1.46 27.15
N PRO A 10 1.29 -2.75 27.12
CA PRO A 10 0.37 -3.87 26.97
C PRO A 10 -0.80 -3.82 27.96
N ARG A 11 -2.02 -3.83 27.43
CA ARG A 11 -3.25 -3.85 28.22
C ARG A 11 -4.20 -4.92 27.71
N LYS A 12 -4.93 -5.52 28.66
CA LYS A 12 -5.98 -6.49 28.40
C LYS A 12 -7.32 -5.77 28.32
N GLU A 13 -8.11 -6.14 27.33
CA GLU A 13 -9.49 -5.68 27.12
C GLU A 13 -10.36 -6.92 26.93
N SER A 14 -11.59 -6.92 27.45
CA SER A 14 -12.47 -8.09 27.42
C SER A 14 -13.95 -7.71 27.44
N ASP A 15 -14.79 -8.58 26.89
CA ASP A 15 -16.26 -8.57 26.99
C ASP A 15 -16.78 -10.04 27.05
N GLU A 16 -18.07 -10.28 26.83
CA GLU A 16 -18.63 -11.65 26.82
C GLU A 16 -18.02 -12.60 25.77
N HIS A 17 -17.31 -12.08 24.77
CA HIS A 17 -16.74 -12.87 23.67
C HIS A 17 -15.26 -13.22 23.87
N GLY A 18 -14.68 -12.87 25.02
CA GLY A 18 -13.33 -13.28 25.42
C GLY A 18 -12.39 -12.09 25.67
N GLU A 19 -11.11 -12.27 25.35
CA GLU A 19 -10.06 -11.29 25.69
C GLU A 19 -9.11 -10.97 24.53
N VAL A 20 -8.68 -9.71 24.48
CA VAL A 20 -7.66 -9.22 23.57
C VAL A 20 -6.56 -8.51 24.37
N VAL A 21 -5.31 -8.73 23.99
CA VAL A 21 -4.17 -7.96 24.50
C VAL A 21 -3.69 -7.02 23.39
N ARG A 22 -3.60 -5.72 23.70
CA ARG A 22 -3.08 -4.70 22.78
C ARG A 22 -1.89 -3.97 23.36
N SER A 23 -0.95 -3.59 22.52
CA SER A 23 0.13 -2.65 22.82
C SER A 23 0.42 -1.78 21.59
N GLY A 24 1.07 -0.63 21.78
CA GLY A 24 1.35 0.28 20.67
C GLY A 24 2.74 0.88 20.71
N ILE A 25 3.35 1.07 19.53
CA ILE A 25 4.60 1.83 19.36
C ILE A 25 4.45 2.89 18.28
N HIS A 26 5.18 4.00 18.42
CA HIS A 26 5.28 5.00 17.36
C HIS A 26 6.16 4.51 16.20
N THR A 27 5.80 4.91 14.98
CA THR A 27 6.66 4.86 13.79
C THR A 27 6.80 6.27 13.19
N TYR A 28 7.03 6.41 11.88
CA TYR A 28 7.19 7.69 11.21
C TYR A 28 6.00 8.64 11.38
N GLY A 29 6.31 9.93 11.49
CA GLY A 29 5.32 10.98 11.75
C GLY A 29 4.52 10.69 13.01
N ASP A 30 3.19 10.84 12.92
CA ASP A 30 2.26 10.52 13.99
C ASP A 30 1.67 9.11 13.88
N THR A 31 2.19 8.29 12.96
CA THR A 31 1.68 6.93 12.74
C THR A 31 2.09 6.01 13.88
N VAL A 32 1.18 5.12 14.29
CA VAL A 32 1.42 4.12 15.34
C VAL A 32 1.13 2.72 14.83
N HIS A 33 1.97 1.76 15.23
CA HIS A 33 1.67 0.33 15.09
C HIS A 33 0.99 -0.16 16.36
N VAL A 34 -0.21 -0.70 16.23
CA VAL A 34 -0.93 -1.36 17.32
C VAL A 34 -0.83 -2.88 17.12
N PHE A 35 -0.18 -3.55 18.06
CA PHE A 35 -0.13 -5.01 18.11
C PHE A 35 -1.41 -5.52 18.75
N VAL A 36 -2.03 -6.53 18.14
CA VAL A 36 -3.31 -7.10 18.58
C VAL A 36 -3.18 -8.61 18.69
N GLU A 37 -3.12 -9.11 19.92
CA GLU A 37 -3.23 -10.54 20.22
C GLU A 37 -4.68 -10.85 20.57
N ARG A 38 -5.38 -11.57 19.68
CA ARG A 38 -6.82 -11.86 19.80
C ARG A 38 -7.17 -13.34 19.66
N LYS A 39 -6.22 -14.23 19.99
CA LYS A 39 -6.44 -15.68 19.87
C LYS A 39 -7.58 -16.19 20.77
N ASN A 40 -7.80 -15.52 21.90
CA ASN A 40 -8.82 -15.85 22.89
C ASN A 40 -10.09 -14.98 22.76
N TYR A 41 -10.33 -14.39 21.58
CA TYR A 41 -11.47 -13.52 21.32
C TYR A 41 -12.29 -14.02 20.14
N HIS A 42 -13.60 -14.11 20.30
CA HIS A 42 -14.53 -14.65 19.31
C HIS A 42 -15.64 -13.67 18.90
N GLY A 43 -15.54 -12.40 19.32
CA GLY A 43 -16.49 -11.36 18.94
C GLY A 43 -16.24 -10.81 17.53
N VAL A 44 -17.07 -9.86 17.11
CA VAL A 44 -17.09 -9.36 15.72
C VAL A 44 -15.82 -8.61 15.30
N PHE A 45 -15.15 -7.93 16.23
CA PHE A 45 -13.93 -7.17 15.95
C PHE A 45 -12.97 -7.07 17.14
N LEU A 46 -13.35 -6.28 18.15
CA LEU A 46 -12.65 -6.03 19.41
C LEU A 46 -13.68 -5.88 20.54
N PRO A 47 -13.27 -5.96 21.82
CA PRO A 47 -14.20 -5.83 22.93
C PRO A 47 -15.04 -4.55 22.86
N ASN A 48 -16.34 -4.68 23.13
CA ASN A 48 -17.35 -3.59 23.10
C ASN A 48 -17.65 -3.00 21.70
N PHE A 49 -17.23 -3.67 20.62
CA PHE A 49 -17.73 -3.37 19.28
C PHE A 49 -18.95 -4.20 18.96
N GLU A 50 -20.00 -3.55 18.47
CA GLU A 50 -21.25 -4.18 18.09
C GLU A 50 -21.40 -4.24 16.56
N ALA A 51 -22.17 -5.22 16.07
CA ALA A 51 -22.49 -5.30 14.65
C ALA A 51 -23.35 -4.10 14.25
N TRP A 52 -22.95 -3.41 13.16
CA TRP A 52 -23.73 -2.33 12.58
C TRP A 52 -24.26 -2.73 11.22
N GLU A 53 -25.59 -2.83 11.10
CA GLU A 53 -26.28 -3.10 9.85
C GLU A 53 -26.80 -1.80 9.23
N SER A 54 -26.33 -1.48 8.03
CA SER A 54 -26.78 -0.31 7.26
C SER A 54 -28.01 -0.63 6.42
N HIS A 55 -28.75 0.38 5.99
CA HIS A 55 -29.80 0.23 4.97
C HIS A 55 -29.22 0.06 3.55
N TYR A 56 -27.94 0.39 3.37
CA TYR A 56 -27.22 0.29 2.11
C TYR A 56 -26.08 -0.71 2.23
N ASN A 57 -26.31 -1.94 1.72
CA ASN A 57 -25.33 -3.03 1.71
C ASN A 57 -25.13 -3.53 0.26
N PRO A 58 -24.36 -2.80 -0.57
CA PRO A 58 -24.14 -3.21 -1.95
C PRO A 58 -23.32 -4.51 -1.99
N ALA A 59 -23.47 -5.30 -3.06
CA ALA A 59 -22.71 -6.54 -3.23
C ALA A 59 -21.19 -6.28 -3.16
N PRO A 60 -20.37 -7.21 -2.63
CA PRO A 60 -18.92 -7.07 -2.65
C PRO A 60 -18.35 -6.93 -4.07
N VAL A 61 -17.27 -6.16 -4.22
CA VAL A 61 -16.58 -5.96 -5.52
C VAL A 61 -15.32 -6.83 -5.68
N GLY A 62 -15.07 -7.76 -4.77
CA GLY A 62 -13.94 -8.70 -4.86
C GLY A 62 -12.64 -8.28 -4.15
N LEU A 63 -12.63 -7.15 -3.41
CA LEU A 63 -11.51 -6.78 -2.54
C LEU A 63 -11.35 -7.80 -1.40
N LYS A 64 -10.10 -8.16 -1.10
CA LYS A 64 -9.79 -9.22 -0.13
C LYS A 64 -9.05 -8.74 1.11
N TYR A 65 -7.76 -8.44 0.95
CA TYR A 65 -6.86 -8.13 2.06
C TYR A 65 -5.85 -7.08 1.65
N ILE A 66 -5.22 -6.43 2.62
CA ILE A 66 -4.14 -5.47 2.39
C ILE A 66 -2.90 -6.22 1.89
N ASP A 67 -2.43 -5.91 0.68
CA ASP A 67 -1.19 -6.45 0.11
C ASP A 67 0.03 -5.76 0.72
N HIS A 68 0.01 -4.43 0.79
CA HIS A 68 1.07 -3.62 1.37
C HIS A 68 0.57 -2.22 1.74
N MET A 69 1.35 -1.50 2.55
CA MET A 69 1.08 -0.10 2.95
C MET A 69 2.35 0.72 2.77
N VAL A 70 2.25 1.85 2.06
CA VAL A 70 3.40 2.68 1.72
C VAL A 70 3.47 3.89 2.62
N GLY A 71 4.64 4.11 3.22
CA GLY A 71 4.94 5.29 4.03
C GLY A 71 5.84 6.27 3.30
N ASN A 72 5.41 7.53 3.20
CA ASN A 72 6.25 8.63 2.73
C ASN A 72 6.94 9.29 3.92
N VAL A 73 8.26 9.47 3.82
CA VAL A 73 9.11 10.11 4.83
C VAL A 73 9.96 11.19 4.21
N ASP A 74 10.41 12.15 5.02
CA ASP A 74 11.18 13.31 4.57
C ASP A 74 12.60 12.95 4.07
N TRP A 75 13.27 13.91 3.47
CA TRP A 75 14.64 13.78 2.96
C TRP A 75 15.59 13.12 3.97
N GLY A 76 16.24 12.04 3.55
CA GLY A 76 17.21 11.29 4.36
C GLY A 76 16.59 10.45 5.49
N GLN A 77 15.26 10.35 5.57
CA GLN A 77 14.56 9.58 6.60
C GLN A 77 14.27 8.13 6.18
N MET A 78 14.37 7.76 4.90
CA MET A 78 14.09 6.39 4.45
C MET A 78 14.99 5.38 5.17
N ASN A 79 16.29 5.66 5.24
CA ASN A 79 17.25 4.78 5.91
C ASN A 79 17.02 4.70 7.42
N VAL A 80 16.58 5.81 8.04
CA VAL A 80 16.23 5.85 9.47
C VAL A 80 15.08 4.90 9.75
N TRP A 81 14.01 4.97 8.96
CA TRP A 81 12.83 4.13 9.17
C TRP A 81 13.03 2.69 8.70
N SER A 82 13.77 2.44 7.61
CA SER A 82 14.14 1.06 7.24
C SER A 82 14.95 0.38 8.35
N LYS A 83 15.86 1.13 8.98
CA LYS A 83 16.64 0.64 10.13
C LYS A 83 15.75 0.38 11.35
N PHE A 84 14.79 1.26 11.62
CA PHE A 84 13.78 1.05 12.67
C PHE A 84 13.05 -0.30 12.47
N TYR A 85 12.47 -0.55 11.30
CA TYR A 85 11.75 -1.81 11.04
C TYR A 85 12.68 -3.04 11.14
N ASN A 86 13.92 -2.92 10.68
CA ASN A 86 14.90 -4.00 10.77
C ASN A 86 15.29 -4.31 12.24
N GLU A 87 15.76 -3.31 12.98
CA GLU A 87 16.32 -3.52 14.31
C GLU A 87 15.23 -3.73 15.37
N VAL A 88 14.15 -2.94 15.32
CA VAL A 88 13.05 -3.00 16.30
C VAL A 88 12.15 -4.19 16.04
N MET A 89 11.67 -4.34 14.80
CA MET A 89 10.61 -5.29 14.47
C MET A 89 11.13 -6.57 13.83
N GLY A 90 12.43 -6.64 13.49
CA GLY A 90 13.04 -7.82 12.87
C GLY A 90 12.66 -8.01 11.40
N PHE A 91 12.27 -6.94 10.70
CA PHE A 91 11.91 -7.02 9.29
C PHE A 91 13.16 -7.08 8.41
N ALA A 92 13.08 -7.77 7.28
CA ALA A 92 14.13 -7.79 6.27
C ALA A 92 13.89 -6.70 5.21
N ASN A 93 14.95 -6.19 4.60
CA ASN A 93 14.84 -5.39 3.38
C ASN A 93 14.63 -6.35 2.20
N LEU A 94 13.48 -6.25 1.55
CA LEU A 94 13.09 -7.11 0.44
C LEU A 94 13.67 -6.60 -0.88
N ILE A 95 13.40 -5.34 -1.20
CA ILE A 95 13.80 -4.68 -2.45
C ILE A 95 14.16 -3.22 -2.15
N THR A 96 15.14 -2.69 -2.86
CA THR A 96 15.51 -1.27 -2.87
C THR A 96 15.40 -0.74 -4.29
N PHE A 97 14.81 0.44 -4.43
CA PHE A 97 14.73 1.20 -5.66
C PHE A 97 15.48 2.52 -5.45
N ASP A 98 16.47 2.79 -6.29
CA ASP A 98 17.17 4.06 -6.31
C ASP A 98 16.51 5.09 -7.27
N ASP A 99 17.08 6.28 -7.35
CA ASP A 99 16.60 7.37 -8.20
C ASP A 99 16.73 7.06 -9.70
N LYS A 100 17.61 6.13 -10.09
CA LYS A 100 17.73 5.66 -11.48
C LYS A 100 16.69 4.61 -11.80
N ASP A 101 16.23 3.90 -10.77
CA ASP A 101 15.19 2.88 -10.89
C ASP A 101 13.79 3.48 -11.03
N ILE A 102 13.51 4.58 -10.32
CA ILE A 102 12.21 5.26 -10.35
C ILE A 102 12.42 6.76 -10.59
N SER A 103 12.61 7.11 -11.86
CA SER A 103 12.65 8.50 -12.32
C SER A 103 11.85 8.71 -13.59
N THR A 104 11.10 9.80 -13.61
CA THR A 104 10.65 10.44 -14.86
C THR A 104 11.68 11.48 -15.28
N GLU A 105 11.51 12.08 -16.47
CA GLU A 105 12.33 13.21 -16.90
C GLU A 105 12.32 14.38 -15.88
N TYR A 106 11.29 14.45 -15.03
CA TYR A 106 11.04 15.58 -14.14
C TYR A 106 11.21 15.26 -12.66
N THR A 107 10.88 14.05 -12.20
CA THR A 107 10.81 13.71 -10.77
C THR A 107 11.38 12.34 -10.50
N ALA A 108 11.99 12.15 -9.33
CA ALA A 108 12.47 10.85 -8.86
C ALA A 108 12.00 10.60 -7.42
N LEU A 109 12.05 9.34 -7.01
CA LEU A 109 11.93 8.94 -5.61
C LEU A 109 12.84 7.75 -5.34
N MET A 110 13.21 7.56 -4.07
CA MET A 110 13.86 6.33 -3.61
C MET A 110 12.89 5.54 -2.74
N SER A 111 13.00 4.22 -2.75
CA SER A 111 12.14 3.36 -1.96
C SER A 111 12.86 2.13 -1.40
N LYS A 112 12.54 1.77 -0.15
CA LYS A 112 12.95 0.51 0.47
C LYS A 112 11.74 -0.24 0.99
N VAL A 113 11.62 -1.50 0.59
CA VAL A 113 10.51 -2.36 1.01
C VAL A 113 10.93 -3.21 2.20
N MET A 114 10.33 -2.96 3.36
CA MET A 114 10.54 -3.77 4.56
C MET A 114 9.48 -4.87 4.65
N THR A 115 9.89 -6.10 4.95
CA THR A 115 8.97 -7.24 5.06
C THR A 115 9.18 -8.06 6.33
N ASN A 116 8.10 -8.60 6.89
CA ASN A 116 8.20 -9.50 8.04
C ASN A 116 8.67 -10.91 7.61
N GLY A 117 9.04 -11.76 8.58
CA GLY A 117 9.69 -13.05 8.30
C GLY A 117 8.88 -14.05 7.46
N ASN A 118 7.55 -13.91 7.35
CA ASN A 118 6.71 -14.75 6.48
C ASN A 118 6.23 -14.05 5.21
N GLY A 119 6.71 -12.83 4.93
CA GLY A 119 6.38 -12.08 3.73
C GLY A 119 4.96 -11.50 3.67
N ARG A 120 4.15 -11.66 4.72
CA ARG A 120 2.74 -11.21 4.74
C ARG A 120 2.60 -9.70 4.92
N ILE A 121 3.49 -9.08 5.70
CA ILE A 121 3.45 -7.64 5.98
C ILE A 121 4.57 -6.99 5.20
N LYS A 122 4.22 -6.05 4.31
CA LYS A 122 5.14 -5.34 3.43
C LYS A 122 4.94 -3.83 3.60
N PHE A 123 6.03 -3.12 3.86
CA PHE A 123 6.06 -1.68 4.04
C PHE A 123 7.11 -1.05 3.13
N PRO A 124 6.75 -0.63 1.90
CA PRO A 124 7.54 0.31 1.14
C PRO A 124 7.65 1.65 1.89
N ILE A 125 8.88 2.16 2.00
CA ILE A 125 9.21 3.42 2.63
C ILE A 125 9.84 4.29 1.56
N ASN A 126 9.17 5.38 1.20
CA ASN A 126 9.60 6.28 0.14
C ASN A 126 10.17 7.55 0.73
N GLU A 127 11.24 8.07 0.13
CA GLU A 127 11.70 9.43 0.36
C GLU A 127 11.88 10.18 -0.97
N PRO A 128 11.85 11.53 -0.95
CA PRO A 128 12.18 12.32 -2.13
C PRO A 128 13.57 12.02 -2.68
N ALA A 129 13.73 12.20 -3.99
CA ALA A 129 15.03 12.20 -4.66
C ALA A 129 15.17 13.42 -5.57
N GLU A 130 16.41 13.81 -5.87
CA GLU A 130 16.67 14.99 -6.70
C GLU A 130 16.10 14.81 -8.11
N GLY A 131 15.41 15.84 -8.62
CA GLY A 131 14.82 15.86 -9.95
C GLY A 131 14.69 17.28 -10.49
N LYS A 132 14.32 17.44 -11.78
CA LYS A 132 14.09 18.77 -12.39
C LYS A 132 12.88 19.51 -11.79
N LYS A 133 11.96 18.77 -11.17
CA LYS A 133 10.75 19.26 -10.49
C LYS A 133 10.63 18.58 -9.13
N LYS A 134 9.83 19.20 -8.28
CA LYS A 134 9.43 18.70 -6.97
C LYS A 134 8.86 17.28 -7.07
N SER A 135 9.32 16.38 -6.22
CA SER A 135 8.86 14.99 -6.17
C SER A 135 7.42 14.90 -5.63
N GLN A 136 6.65 13.91 -6.09
CA GLN A 136 5.33 13.61 -5.53
C GLN A 136 5.40 13.30 -4.02
N ILE A 137 6.53 12.78 -3.55
CA ILE A 137 6.75 12.51 -2.13
C ILE A 137 6.83 13.82 -1.33
N GLU A 138 7.50 14.84 -1.87
CA GLU A 138 7.54 16.17 -1.25
C GLU A 138 6.18 16.87 -1.30
N GLU A 139 5.42 16.70 -2.38
CA GLU A 139 4.04 17.20 -2.45
C GLU A 139 3.18 16.57 -1.35
N TYR A 140 3.24 15.25 -1.19
CA TYR A 140 2.56 14.57 -0.10
C TYR A 140 2.94 15.18 1.26
N ILE A 141 4.24 15.34 1.55
CA ILE A 141 4.71 15.83 2.85
C ILE A 141 4.23 17.25 3.13
N ASP A 142 4.24 18.13 2.14
CA ASP A 142 3.77 19.51 2.28
C ASP A 142 2.27 19.59 2.63
N PHE A 143 1.44 18.80 1.95
CA PHE A 143 -0.01 18.82 2.16
C PHE A 143 -0.45 17.99 3.38
N TYR A 144 0.25 16.89 3.65
CA TYR A 144 0.01 16.05 4.82
C TYR A 144 0.61 16.64 6.10
N GLN A 145 1.58 17.55 5.96
CA GLN A 145 2.32 18.21 7.05
C GLN A 145 3.21 17.24 7.86
N GLY A 146 3.83 16.29 7.17
CA GLY A 146 4.77 15.34 7.77
C GLY A 146 4.79 13.98 7.08
N ALA A 147 5.52 13.05 7.68
CA ALA A 147 5.55 11.66 7.24
C ALA A 147 4.23 10.94 7.53
N GLY A 148 3.84 10.00 6.68
CA GLY A 148 2.59 9.25 6.85
C GLY A 148 2.35 8.20 5.78
N CYS A 149 1.25 7.46 5.92
CA CYS A 149 0.85 6.45 4.96
C CYS A 149 0.28 7.12 3.69
N GLN A 150 0.99 6.95 2.57
CA GLN A 150 0.58 7.49 1.28
C GLN A 150 -0.51 6.65 0.64
N HIS A 151 -0.36 5.33 0.62
CA HIS A 151 -1.40 4.47 0.08
C HIS A 151 -1.43 3.10 0.71
N ILE A 152 -2.61 2.48 0.57
CA ILE A 152 -2.88 1.11 0.98
C ILE A 152 -3.25 0.32 -0.27
N ALA A 153 -2.48 -0.72 -0.56
CA ALA A 153 -2.78 -1.64 -1.65
C ALA A 153 -3.69 -2.76 -1.18
N VAL A 154 -4.77 -3.00 -1.93
CA VAL A 154 -5.80 -3.99 -1.60
C VAL A 154 -5.87 -5.04 -2.70
N ALA A 155 -5.66 -6.30 -2.31
CA ALA A 155 -5.62 -7.44 -3.21
C ALA A 155 -7.02 -7.82 -3.74
N THR A 156 -7.07 -8.25 -4.99
CA THR A 156 -8.22 -8.88 -5.65
C THR A 156 -7.77 -10.05 -6.55
N ASP A 157 -8.67 -10.98 -6.86
CA ASP A 157 -8.45 -12.09 -7.81
C ASP A 157 -8.95 -11.77 -9.22
N ASP A 158 -9.79 -10.73 -9.37
CA ASP A 158 -10.35 -10.27 -10.65
C ASP A 158 -10.40 -8.75 -10.69
N ILE A 159 -9.26 -8.14 -11.03
CA ILE A 159 -9.06 -6.69 -11.05
C ILE A 159 -9.91 -6.02 -12.13
N VAL A 160 -10.19 -6.68 -13.25
CA VAL A 160 -11.04 -6.13 -14.30
C VAL A 160 -12.48 -5.97 -13.78
N PHE A 161 -13.02 -7.01 -13.14
CA PHE A 161 -14.32 -6.94 -12.49
C PHE A 161 -14.32 -5.90 -11.35
N THR A 162 -13.35 -5.99 -10.42
CA THR A 162 -13.27 -5.13 -9.25
C THR A 162 -13.22 -3.65 -9.65
N VAL A 163 -12.33 -3.26 -10.56
CA VAL A 163 -12.18 -1.87 -10.99
C VAL A 163 -13.40 -1.39 -11.76
N SER A 164 -14.00 -2.24 -12.61
CA SER A 164 -15.24 -1.89 -13.31
C SER A 164 -16.38 -1.59 -12.33
N GLU A 165 -16.57 -2.42 -11.32
CA GLU A 165 -17.60 -2.23 -10.29
C GLU A 165 -17.32 -1.03 -9.39
N MET A 166 -16.06 -0.79 -9.03
CA MET A 166 -15.67 0.40 -8.27
C MET A 166 -15.96 1.69 -9.05
N LYS A 167 -15.64 1.73 -10.35
CA LYS A 167 -15.97 2.88 -11.22
C LYS A 167 -17.47 3.12 -11.33
N LYS A 168 -18.29 2.06 -11.48
CA LYS A 168 -19.76 2.18 -11.48
C LYS A 168 -20.30 2.77 -10.17
N ARG A 169 -19.59 2.60 -9.06
CA ARG A 169 -19.92 3.15 -7.74
C ARG A 169 -19.31 4.54 -7.50
N GLY A 170 -18.69 5.14 -8.51
CA GLY A 170 -18.16 6.50 -8.45
C GLY A 170 -16.73 6.63 -7.94
N VAL A 171 -16.00 5.52 -7.75
CA VAL A 171 -14.56 5.62 -7.40
C VAL A 171 -13.79 6.12 -8.62
N GLU A 172 -13.03 7.20 -8.42
CA GLU A 172 -12.17 7.76 -9.44
C GLU A 172 -10.74 7.18 -9.33
N PHE A 173 -10.15 6.91 -10.49
CA PHE A 173 -8.80 6.39 -10.63
C PHE A 173 -7.90 7.38 -11.38
N LEU A 174 -6.59 7.24 -11.19
CA LEU A 174 -5.61 7.99 -11.98
C LEU A 174 -5.74 7.64 -13.46
N TYR A 175 -5.46 8.62 -14.32
CA TYR A 175 -5.49 8.45 -15.76
C TYR A 175 -4.17 7.83 -16.25
N VAL A 176 -4.27 6.72 -16.98
CA VAL A 176 -3.14 6.09 -17.66
C VAL A 176 -3.22 6.43 -19.15
N PRO A 177 -2.20 7.08 -19.75
CA PRO A 177 -2.21 7.42 -21.17
C PRO A 177 -2.37 6.20 -22.06
N GLY A 178 -3.18 6.33 -23.13
CA GLY A 178 -3.42 5.23 -24.07
C GLY A 178 -2.15 4.66 -24.72
N THR A 179 -1.10 5.49 -24.85
CA THR A 179 0.21 5.12 -25.40
C THR A 179 0.98 4.13 -24.54
N TYR A 180 0.69 4.04 -23.24
CA TYR A 180 1.27 3.03 -22.36
C TYR A 180 0.95 1.60 -22.85
N TYR A 181 -0.30 1.39 -23.26
CA TYR A 181 -0.78 0.07 -23.70
C TYR A 181 -0.26 -0.34 -25.07
N ASP A 182 0.22 0.62 -25.85
CA ASP A 182 0.73 0.37 -27.19
C ASP A 182 2.12 -0.30 -27.13
N THR A 183 2.85 -0.15 -26.02
CA THR A 183 4.22 -0.70 -25.85
C THR A 183 4.34 -1.71 -24.72
N VAL A 184 3.48 -1.66 -23.68
CA VAL A 184 3.64 -2.50 -22.48
C VAL A 184 3.60 -4.00 -22.79
N GLY A 185 2.85 -4.43 -23.81
CA GLY A 185 2.76 -5.83 -24.20
C GLY A 185 4.11 -6.43 -24.60
N GLU A 186 4.99 -5.64 -25.23
CA GLU A 186 6.34 -6.09 -25.59
C GLU A 186 7.21 -6.31 -24.35
N ARG A 187 6.98 -5.51 -23.29
CA ARG A 187 7.73 -5.60 -22.03
C ARG A 187 7.25 -6.77 -21.15
N VAL A 188 5.94 -6.97 -21.05
CA VAL A 188 5.36 -7.94 -20.11
C VAL A 188 5.00 -9.28 -20.75
N GLY A 189 5.16 -9.44 -22.06
CA GLY A 189 4.85 -10.68 -22.76
C GLY A 189 3.38 -11.11 -22.63
N GLU A 190 3.14 -12.42 -22.72
CA GLU A 190 1.79 -13.00 -22.69
C GLU A 190 1.19 -13.00 -21.27
N ILE A 191 0.01 -12.41 -21.12
CA ILE A 191 -0.79 -12.42 -19.87
C ILE A 191 -2.18 -12.99 -20.14
N ALA A 192 -2.93 -13.33 -19.09
CA ALA A 192 -4.26 -13.93 -19.23
C ALA A 192 -5.34 -12.90 -19.61
N GLU A 193 -5.16 -11.64 -19.21
CA GLU A 193 -6.13 -10.57 -19.38
C GLU A 193 -6.02 -9.90 -20.76
N SER A 194 -7.17 -9.44 -21.27
CA SER A 194 -7.21 -8.68 -22.54
C SER A 194 -6.61 -7.29 -22.37
N MET A 195 -5.60 -6.95 -23.19
CA MET A 195 -5.02 -5.60 -23.24
C MET A 195 -6.08 -4.52 -23.51
N ALA A 196 -7.11 -4.84 -24.29
CA ALA A 196 -8.19 -3.90 -24.55
C ALA A 196 -9.02 -3.62 -23.28
N GLU A 197 -9.28 -4.63 -22.44
CA GLU A 197 -9.97 -4.44 -21.16
C GLU A 197 -9.09 -3.73 -20.14
N LEU A 198 -7.77 -4.01 -20.11
CA LEU A 198 -6.83 -3.27 -19.28
C LEU A 198 -6.80 -1.78 -19.66
N LYS A 199 -6.69 -1.47 -20.96
CA LYS A 199 -6.71 -0.10 -21.51
C LYS A 199 -7.99 0.64 -21.17
N LYS A 200 -9.14 -0.01 -21.38
CA LYS A 200 -10.47 0.54 -21.04
C LYS A 200 -10.59 0.88 -19.56
N ASN A 201 -9.99 0.06 -18.69
CA ASN A 201 -10.08 0.26 -17.25
C ASN A 201 -8.91 1.07 -16.66
N GLY A 202 -7.89 1.43 -17.44
CA GLY A 202 -6.71 2.13 -16.92
C GLY A 202 -5.85 1.26 -16.00
N ILE A 203 -5.93 -0.07 -16.13
CA ILE A 203 -5.17 -1.02 -15.31
C ILE A 203 -3.79 -1.20 -15.92
N MET A 204 -2.75 -1.06 -15.10
CA MET A 204 -1.35 -1.21 -15.49
C MET A 204 -0.87 -2.64 -15.23
N VAL A 205 0.18 -3.06 -15.94
CA VAL A 205 0.77 -4.39 -15.84
C VAL A 205 2.30 -4.31 -15.77
N ASP A 206 2.88 -5.08 -14.86
CA ASP A 206 4.33 -5.29 -14.80
C ASP A 206 4.67 -6.77 -14.58
N ARG A 207 5.89 -7.17 -14.92
CA ARG A 207 6.37 -8.56 -14.83
C ARG A 207 7.72 -8.62 -14.13
N ASP A 208 7.87 -9.65 -13.30
CA ASP A 208 9.15 -10.10 -12.77
C ASP A 208 9.38 -11.58 -13.11
N ASP A 209 10.47 -12.16 -12.59
CA ASP A 209 10.88 -13.53 -12.88
C ASP A 209 9.87 -14.60 -12.38
N GLU A 210 9.01 -14.25 -11.42
CA GLU A 210 8.04 -15.18 -10.80
C GLU A 210 6.65 -15.07 -11.45
N GLY A 211 6.39 -14.01 -12.21
CA GLY A 211 5.13 -13.81 -12.91
C GLY A 211 4.81 -12.33 -13.12
N TYR A 212 3.54 -12.00 -13.26
CA TYR A 212 3.11 -10.61 -13.49
C TYR A 212 2.15 -10.13 -12.42
N LEU A 213 2.00 -8.81 -12.33
CA LEU A 213 1.01 -8.14 -11.49
C LEU A 213 0.24 -7.13 -12.32
N LEU A 214 -0.99 -6.88 -11.87
CA LEU A 214 -1.88 -5.86 -12.38
C LEU A 214 -2.18 -4.88 -11.27
N GLN A 215 -2.17 -3.58 -11.55
CA GLN A 215 -2.39 -2.57 -10.53
C GLN A 215 -3.09 -1.32 -11.10
N ILE A 216 -3.78 -0.58 -10.24
CA ILE A 216 -4.32 0.74 -10.55
C ILE A 216 -4.47 1.55 -9.26
N PHE A 217 -4.26 2.86 -9.35
CA PHE A 217 -4.35 3.78 -8.22
C PHE A 217 -5.63 4.62 -8.28
N THR A 218 -6.32 4.76 -7.15
CA THR A 218 -7.40 5.73 -7.01
C THR A 218 -6.85 7.15 -7.07
N LYS A 219 -7.70 8.14 -7.33
CA LYS A 219 -7.39 9.52 -6.90
C LYS A 219 -7.28 9.56 -5.36
N PRO A 220 -6.64 10.60 -4.79
CA PRO A 220 -6.71 10.87 -3.36
C PRO A 220 -8.16 10.83 -2.86
N VAL A 221 -8.38 10.23 -1.67
CA VAL A 221 -9.74 10.10 -1.10
C VAL A 221 -10.20 11.36 -0.35
N ALA A 222 -9.37 12.39 -0.36
CA ALA A 222 -9.62 13.72 0.19
C ALA A 222 -9.07 14.77 -0.77
N ASP A 223 -9.42 16.05 -0.55
CA ASP A 223 -9.00 17.15 -1.43
C ASP A 223 -7.48 17.38 -1.44
N ARG A 224 -6.80 17.07 -0.33
CA ARG A 224 -5.35 17.14 -0.24
C ARG A 224 -4.74 15.94 -0.99
N PRO A 225 -3.67 16.12 -1.79
CA PRO A 225 -2.99 15.05 -2.53
C PRO A 225 -2.20 14.13 -1.59
N THR A 226 -2.94 13.40 -0.75
CA THR A 226 -2.45 12.64 0.40
C THR A 226 -2.98 11.19 0.29
N PRO A 227 -3.50 10.47 1.32
CA PRO A 227 -3.91 9.08 1.14
C PRO A 227 -4.74 8.75 -0.11
N PHE A 228 -4.33 7.71 -0.83
CA PHE A 228 -5.10 7.04 -1.88
C PHE A 228 -5.03 5.52 -1.71
N PHE A 229 -5.72 4.78 -2.57
CA PHE A 229 -5.68 3.31 -2.58
C PHE A 229 -5.10 2.78 -3.87
N GLU A 230 -4.46 1.62 -3.78
CA GLU A 230 -4.08 0.80 -4.92
C GLU A 230 -4.96 -0.45 -4.93
N ILE A 231 -5.45 -0.84 -6.10
CA ILE A 231 -6.05 -2.16 -6.30
C ILE A 231 -5.04 -3.01 -7.05
N ILE A 232 -4.68 -4.15 -6.49
CA ILE A 232 -3.61 -5.02 -7.02
C ILE A 232 -4.09 -6.46 -7.18
N GLN A 233 -3.66 -7.10 -8.27
CA GLN A 233 -3.80 -8.53 -8.50
C GLN A 233 -2.44 -9.11 -8.87
N ARG A 234 -1.98 -10.11 -8.11
CA ARG A 234 -0.71 -10.80 -8.36
C ARG A 234 -0.97 -12.14 -9.05
N LYS A 235 -0.25 -12.39 -10.15
CA LYS A 235 -0.19 -13.66 -10.88
C LYS A 235 1.26 -14.17 -10.82
N GLY A 236 1.70 -14.52 -9.60
CA GLY A 236 3.06 -14.98 -9.30
C GLY A 236 3.99 -13.87 -8.81
N ALA A 237 3.94 -12.69 -9.42
CA ALA A 237 4.87 -11.60 -9.15
C ALA A 237 5.00 -11.21 -7.67
N GLN A 238 6.24 -11.06 -7.23
CA GLN A 238 6.62 -10.66 -5.86
C GLN A 238 7.10 -9.20 -5.79
N SER A 239 7.39 -8.58 -6.94
CA SER A 239 7.79 -7.18 -7.08
C SER A 239 6.65 -6.19 -6.80
N PHE A 240 6.94 -4.90 -6.93
CA PHE A 240 6.01 -3.78 -6.66
C PHE A 240 5.68 -2.97 -7.91
N GLY A 241 5.93 -3.54 -9.09
CA GLY A 241 5.62 -2.90 -10.35
C GLY A 241 6.50 -1.70 -10.66
N LYS A 242 7.83 -1.85 -10.53
CA LYS A 242 8.81 -0.79 -10.85
C LYS A 242 8.55 -0.15 -12.20
N GLY A 243 8.17 -0.94 -13.20
CA GLY A 243 7.88 -0.46 -14.54
C GLY A 243 6.57 0.33 -14.67
N ASN A 244 5.76 0.44 -13.62
CA ASN A 244 4.52 1.21 -13.61
C ASN A 244 4.67 2.57 -12.91
N PHE A 245 5.81 2.84 -12.27
CA PHE A 245 6.12 4.15 -11.69
C PHE A 245 6.56 5.17 -12.75
#